data_AF-A0AAF1K5T3-F1
#
_entry.id   AF-A0AAF1K5T3-F1
#
_cell.length_a   1.000
_cell.length_b   1.000
_cell.length_c   1.000
_cell.angle_alpha   90.00
_cell.angle_beta   90.00
_cell.angle_gamma   90.00
#
_symmetry.space_group_name_H-M   'P 1'
#
loop_
_entity.id
_entity.type
_entity.pdbx_description
1 polymer ?
#
loop_
_entity_poly.entity_id
_entity_poly.type
_entity_poly.pdbx_seq_one_letter_code
_entity_poly.pdbx_strand_id
1 'polypeptide(L)'
;MAIRMSRASRVDSGFAALMTYLAARAPFATLPLGEVAETVGGAIRRNHYVLAVEDGRVVGGVCWALCDHAVATEWLNGGRTPGFADVLDGDTVVLMLGGADHARATVCGIRHVATLYPGRRYILNRFGRTGRHPTGRFPASRPGVPSTAG
;
A
#
# COMPACT_ATOMS: atom_id res chain seq x y z
N MET A 1 12.39 -9.94 -17.36
CA MET A 1 13.19 -9.59 -16.18
C MET A 1 12.37 -9.81 -14.91
N ALA A 2 13.00 -9.84 -13.73
CA ALA A 2 12.37 -10.24 -12.47
C ALA A 2 12.10 -9.02 -11.59
N ILE A 3 10.83 -8.83 -11.20
CA ILE A 3 10.43 -7.77 -10.28
C ILE A 3 10.66 -8.26 -8.86
N ARG A 4 11.40 -7.50 -8.07
CA ARG A 4 11.61 -7.75 -6.64
C ARG A 4 10.75 -6.80 -5.81
N MET A 5 10.11 -7.34 -4.78
CA MET A 5 9.48 -6.54 -3.73
C MET A 5 10.53 -6.26 -2.65
N SER A 6 10.74 -5.00 -2.32
CA SER A 6 11.74 -4.61 -1.32
C SER A 6 11.31 -3.39 -0.52
N ARG A 7 11.80 -3.30 0.71
CA ARG A 7 11.77 -2.08 1.51
C ARG A 7 13.16 -1.46 1.55
N ALA A 8 13.22 -0.15 1.68
CA ALA A 8 14.48 0.52 1.89
C ALA A 8 14.97 0.28 3.34
N SER A 9 16.29 0.18 3.52
CA SER A 9 16.90 0.01 4.84
C SER A 9 16.75 1.23 5.74
N ARG A 10 16.55 2.42 5.15
CA ARG A 10 16.28 3.66 5.86
C ARG A 10 14.93 4.25 5.46
N VAL A 11 14.24 4.85 6.43
CA VAL A 11 12.91 5.43 6.26
C VAL A 11 12.90 6.57 5.23
N ASP A 12 13.93 7.43 5.26
CA ASP A 12 14.09 8.56 4.35
C ASP A 12 14.32 8.09 2.90
N SER A 13 15.08 7.02 2.70
CA SER A 13 15.27 6.42 1.37
C SER A 13 13.97 5.83 0.83
N GLY A 14 13.18 5.15 1.67
CA GLY A 14 11.87 4.60 1.26
C GLY A 14 10.88 5.70 0.88
N PHE A 15 10.83 6.76 1.69
CA PHE A 15 10.02 7.94 1.42
C PHE A 15 10.41 8.62 0.12
N ALA A 16 11.70 8.95 -0.05
CA ALA A 16 12.22 9.61 -1.24
C ALA A 16 11.92 8.79 -2.51
N ALA A 17 12.21 7.49 -2.49
CA ALA A 17 11.99 6.61 -3.62
C ALA A 17 10.52 6.58 -4.06
N LEU A 18 9.58 6.45 -3.11
CA LEU A 18 8.17 6.42 -3.45
C LEU A 18 7.64 7.79 -3.88
N MET A 19 8.04 8.87 -3.23
CA MET A 19 7.63 10.22 -3.61
C MET A 19 8.14 10.60 -5.01
N THR A 20 9.41 10.31 -5.33
CA THR A 20 9.96 10.53 -6.68
C THR A 20 9.21 9.71 -7.72
N TYR A 21 8.86 8.45 -7.40
CA TYR A 21 8.08 7.62 -8.31
C TYR A 21 6.68 8.20 -8.58
N LEU A 22 5.96 8.60 -7.53
CA LEU A 22 4.58 9.09 -7.64
C LEU A 22 4.51 10.48 -8.30
N ALA A 23 5.42 11.40 -7.95
CA ALA A 23 5.41 12.77 -8.45
C ALA A 23 5.51 12.87 -9.98
N ALA A 24 6.07 11.84 -10.63
CA ALA A 24 6.20 11.78 -12.09
C ALA A 24 4.98 11.18 -12.81
N ARG A 25 3.91 10.79 -12.10
CA ARG A 25 2.83 9.95 -12.66
C ARG A 25 1.45 10.42 -12.26
N ALA A 26 0.53 10.46 -13.22
CA ALA A 26 -0.89 10.68 -12.92
C ALA A 26 -1.50 9.49 -12.14
N PRO A 27 -2.51 9.72 -11.28
CA PRO A 27 -3.02 11.04 -10.89
C PRO A 27 -2.15 11.76 -9.85
N PHE A 28 -1.11 11.12 -9.32
CA PHE A 28 -0.36 11.60 -8.16
C PHE A 28 0.43 12.90 -8.41
N ALA A 29 0.91 13.12 -9.64
CA ALA A 29 1.64 14.32 -10.03
C ALA A 29 0.86 15.63 -9.82
N THR A 30 -0.46 15.57 -9.78
CA THR A 30 -1.33 16.75 -9.63
C THR A 30 -1.97 16.85 -8.25
N LEU A 31 -1.64 15.95 -7.32
CA LEU A 31 -2.19 15.97 -5.98
C LEU A 31 -1.46 16.97 -5.08
N PRO A 32 -2.13 17.52 -4.05
CA PRO A 32 -1.46 18.32 -3.04
C PRO A 32 -0.31 17.53 -2.40
N LEU A 33 0.91 18.08 -2.46
CA LEU A 33 2.12 17.41 -1.96
C LEU A 33 1.96 16.97 -0.50
N GLY A 34 1.34 17.80 0.34
CA GLY A 34 1.13 17.52 1.76
C GLY A 34 0.33 16.25 2.01
N GLU A 35 -0.77 16.03 1.26
CA GLU A 35 -1.63 14.85 1.43
C GLU A 35 -0.92 13.55 1.03
N VAL A 36 -0.18 13.60 -0.09
CA VAL A 36 0.60 12.45 -0.57
C VAL A 36 1.75 12.16 0.40
N ALA A 37 2.47 13.20 0.83
CA ALA A 37 3.58 13.08 1.78
C ALA A 37 3.12 12.55 3.14
N GLU A 38 1.97 12.98 3.65
CA GLU A 38 1.42 12.46 4.91
C GLU A 38 1.07 10.97 4.80
N THR A 39 0.38 10.58 3.72
CA THR A 39 0.00 9.19 3.46
C THR A 39 1.23 8.28 3.34
N VAL A 40 2.20 8.68 2.49
CA VAL A 40 3.44 7.92 2.28
C VAL A 40 4.26 7.89 3.57
N GLY A 41 4.49 9.04 4.20
CA GLY A 41 5.26 9.14 5.44
C GLY A 41 4.65 8.32 6.57
N GLY A 42 3.32 8.27 6.69
CA GLY A 42 2.62 7.41 7.63
C GLY A 42 2.84 5.92 7.34
N ALA A 43 2.73 5.51 6.08
CA ALA A 43 2.97 4.12 5.67
C ALA A 43 4.43 3.69 5.91
N ILE A 44 5.42 4.55 5.58
CA ILE A 44 6.84 4.29 5.84
C ILE A 44 7.09 4.11 7.34
N ARG A 45 6.59 5.01 8.19
CA ARG A 45 6.78 4.96 9.65
C ARG A 45 6.20 3.70 10.29
N ARG A 46 5.11 3.17 9.74
CA ARG A 46 4.49 1.90 10.19
C ARG A 46 5.06 0.66 9.51
N ASN A 47 6.04 0.81 8.62
CA ASN A 47 6.55 -0.29 7.80
C ASN A 47 5.46 -0.96 6.93
N HIS A 48 4.42 -0.20 6.58
CA HIS A 48 3.26 -0.62 5.79
C HIS A 48 3.37 -0.17 4.32
N TYR A 49 4.53 -0.45 3.72
CA TYR A 49 4.79 -0.16 2.33
C TYR A 49 5.67 -1.23 1.69
N VAL A 50 5.70 -1.25 0.36
CA VAL A 50 6.68 -2.02 -0.40
C VAL A 50 6.95 -1.33 -1.73
N LEU A 51 8.21 -1.38 -2.18
CA LEU A 51 8.63 -0.91 -3.49
C LEU A 51 8.72 -2.10 -4.45
N ALA A 52 8.27 -1.89 -5.68
CA ALA A 52 8.54 -2.79 -6.79
C ALA A 52 9.80 -2.32 -7.51
N VAL A 53 10.82 -3.18 -7.54
CA VAL A 53 12.12 -2.87 -8.15
C VAL A 53 12.39 -3.81 -9.32
N GLU A 54 12.73 -3.25 -10.47
CA GLU A 54 13.19 -3.96 -11.66
C GLU A 54 14.47 -3.29 -12.14
N ASP A 55 15.54 -4.07 -12.37
CA ASP A 55 16.86 -3.59 -12.80
C ASP A 55 17.43 -2.44 -11.97
N GLY A 56 17.24 -2.53 -10.64
CA GLY A 56 17.71 -1.52 -9.68
C GLY A 56 16.90 -0.22 -9.67
N ARG A 57 15.82 -0.13 -10.46
CA ARG A 57 14.94 1.04 -10.53
C ARG A 57 13.59 0.74 -9.90
N VAL A 58 13.00 1.74 -9.23
CA VAL A 58 11.64 1.65 -8.72
C VAL A 58 10.66 1.78 -9.89
N VAL A 59 9.90 0.72 -10.12
CA VAL A 59 8.85 0.62 -11.15
C VAL A 59 7.45 0.59 -10.55
N GLY A 60 7.33 0.80 -9.23
CA GLY A 60 6.06 0.87 -8.53
C GLY A 60 6.19 0.82 -7.02
N GLY A 61 5.05 0.92 -6.36
CA GLY A 61 4.96 0.75 -4.92
C GLY A 61 3.53 0.66 -4.43
N VAL A 62 3.37 0.15 -3.22
CA VAL A 62 2.09 0.01 -2.54
C VAL A 62 2.26 0.45 -1.09
N CYS A 63 1.35 1.29 -0.62
CA CYS A 63 1.18 1.70 0.77
C CYS A 63 -0.16 1.20 1.30
N TRP A 64 -0.17 0.72 2.53
CA TRP A 64 -1.39 0.27 3.18
C TRP A 64 -1.51 0.75 4.63
N ALA A 65 -2.70 0.56 5.17
CA ALA A 65 -3.01 0.66 6.59
C ALA A 65 -3.62 -0.67 7.06
N LEU A 66 -3.46 -0.97 8.34
CA LEU A 66 -4.22 -2.00 9.02
C LEU A 66 -5.15 -1.30 10.00
N CYS A 67 -6.44 -1.54 9.89
CA CYS A 67 -7.41 -0.96 10.80
C CYS A 67 -8.62 -1.90 10.93
N ASP A 68 -9.47 -1.63 11.92
CA ASP A 68 -10.75 -2.30 12.03
C ASP A 68 -11.64 -1.95 10.84
N HIS A 69 -12.44 -2.93 10.39
CA HIS A 69 -13.33 -2.74 9.25
C HIS A 69 -14.26 -1.52 9.38
N ALA A 70 -14.73 -1.23 10.59
CA ALA A 70 -15.58 -0.07 10.87
C ALA A 70 -14.84 1.25 10.63
N VAL A 71 -13.61 1.37 11.13
CA VAL A 71 -12.73 2.53 10.92
C VAL A 71 -12.43 2.71 9.44
N ALA A 72 -12.09 1.62 8.74
CA ALA A 72 -11.83 1.66 7.31
C ALA A 72 -13.04 2.19 6.50
N THR A 73 -14.22 1.69 6.83
CA THR A 73 -15.46 2.04 6.12
C THR A 73 -15.89 3.47 6.42
N GLU A 74 -15.77 3.92 7.67
CA GLU A 74 -16.04 5.30 8.06
C GLU A 74 -15.15 6.28 7.28
N TRP A 75 -13.84 6.01 7.25
CA TRP A 75 -12.87 6.86 6.54
C TRP A 75 -13.16 6.94 5.03
N LEU A 76 -13.40 5.79 4.38
CA LEU A 76 -13.65 5.74 2.94
C LEU A 76 -14.97 6.40 2.53
N ASN A 77 -15.94 6.48 3.44
CA ASN A 77 -17.21 7.18 3.23
C ASN A 77 -17.12 8.69 3.54
N GLY A 78 -15.92 9.23 3.76
CA GLY A 78 -15.72 10.65 4.05
C GLY A 78 -16.01 11.04 5.50
N GLY A 79 -16.04 10.06 6.42
CA GLY A 79 -16.15 10.30 7.85
C GLY A 79 -14.82 10.73 8.47
N ARG A 80 -14.54 10.29 9.70
CA ARG A 80 -13.34 10.67 10.43
C ARG A 80 -12.06 10.19 9.74
N THR A 81 -11.05 11.07 9.67
CA THR A 81 -9.67 10.67 9.34
C THR A 81 -9.09 9.85 10.50
N PRO A 82 -8.67 8.59 10.28
CA PRO A 82 -8.16 7.74 11.34
C PRO A 82 -6.80 8.27 11.83
N GLY A 83 -6.59 8.25 13.15
CA GLY A 83 -5.34 8.63 13.77
C GLY A 83 -4.27 7.54 13.59
N PHE A 84 -3.02 7.83 13.98
CA PHE A 84 -1.92 6.88 13.81
C PHE A 84 -2.18 5.52 14.48
N ALA A 85 -2.73 5.53 15.70
CA ALA A 85 -3.04 4.31 16.45
C ALA A 85 -4.13 3.45 15.78
N ASP A 86 -5.07 4.10 15.09
CA ASP A 86 -6.18 3.43 14.40
C ASP A 86 -5.71 2.65 13.17
N VAL A 87 -4.50 2.92 12.65
CA VAL A 87 -3.98 2.37 11.38
C VAL A 87 -2.72 1.50 11.52
N LEU A 88 -2.42 1.07 12.74
CA LEU A 88 -1.29 0.19 13.07
C LEU A 88 -1.62 -1.30 12.94
N ASP A 89 -2.82 -1.71 13.35
CA ASP A 89 -3.27 -3.09 13.31
C ASP A 89 -4.79 -3.14 13.13
N GLY A 90 -5.32 -4.33 12.86
CA GLY A 90 -6.75 -4.56 12.71
C GLY A 90 -7.03 -5.71 11.75
N ASP A 91 -8.33 -5.95 11.54
CA ASP A 91 -8.81 -7.08 10.73
C ASP A 91 -8.89 -6.79 9.22
N THR A 92 -8.63 -5.54 8.82
CA THR A 92 -8.79 -5.06 7.44
C THR A 92 -7.53 -4.35 6.95
N VAL A 93 -7.06 -4.76 5.77
CA VAL A 93 -5.99 -4.09 5.03
C VAL A 93 -6.59 -3.06 4.10
N VAL A 94 -6.26 -1.78 4.28
CA VAL A 94 -6.67 -0.73 3.33
C VAL A 94 -5.49 -0.37 2.45
N LEU A 95 -5.57 -0.71 1.17
CA LEU A 95 -4.59 -0.32 0.15
C LEU A 95 -4.85 1.15 -0.19
N MET A 96 -4.11 2.05 0.45
CA MET A 96 -4.40 3.50 0.45
C MET A 96 -3.89 4.18 -0.82
N LEU A 97 -2.67 3.83 -1.20
CA LEU A 97 -1.96 4.48 -2.29
C LEU A 97 -1.06 3.46 -2.95
N GLY A 98 -1.04 3.43 -4.28
CA GLY A 98 -0.15 2.56 -5.02
C GLY A 98 -0.26 2.76 -6.51
N GLY A 99 0.82 2.44 -7.20
CA GLY A 99 0.92 2.54 -8.64
C GLY A 99 2.12 1.74 -9.13
N ALA A 100 2.08 1.32 -10.38
CA ALA A 100 3.19 0.63 -11.01
C ALA A 100 3.23 0.93 -12.52
N ASP A 101 4.41 0.87 -13.12
CA ASP A 101 4.62 1.13 -14.55
C ASP A 101 3.95 0.06 -15.43
N HIS A 102 3.67 -1.13 -14.87
CA HIS A 102 2.99 -2.20 -15.57
C HIS A 102 2.21 -3.11 -14.61
N ALA A 103 1.18 -3.78 -15.14
CA ALA A 103 0.24 -4.59 -14.38
C ALA A 103 0.92 -5.68 -13.53
N ARG A 104 2.04 -6.25 -14.02
CA ARG A 104 2.79 -7.27 -13.29
C ARG A 104 3.33 -6.75 -11.96
N ALA A 105 3.87 -5.53 -11.91
CA ALA A 105 4.38 -4.93 -10.68
C ALA A 105 3.25 -4.66 -9.67
N THR A 106 2.09 -4.18 -10.14
CA THR A 106 0.88 -4.05 -9.30
C THR A 106 0.46 -5.38 -8.69
N VAL A 107 0.39 -6.44 -9.50
CA VAL A 107 0.01 -7.79 -9.03
C VAL A 107 1.03 -8.32 -8.02
N CYS A 108 2.32 -8.14 -8.26
CA CYS A 108 3.36 -8.53 -7.31
C CYS A 108 3.23 -7.78 -5.97
N GLY A 109 2.95 -6.47 -6.00
CA GLY A 109 2.74 -5.67 -4.79
C GLY A 109 1.52 -6.15 -3.99
N ILE A 110 0.38 -6.36 -4.65
CA ILE A 110 -0.83 -6.87 -3.98
C ILE A 110 -0.58 -8.27 -3.40
N ARG A 111 0.10 -9.15 -4.14
CA ARG A 111 0.46 -10.49 -3.65
C ARG A 111 1.40 -10.45 -2.45
N HIS A 112 2.35 -9.52 -2.42
CA HIS A 112 3.24 -9.33 -1.27
C HIS A 112 2.44 -8.94 -0.02
N VAL A 113 1.49 -8.01 -0.16
CA VAL A 113 0.59 -7.67 0.96
C VAL A 113 -0.27 -8.89 1.37
N ALA A 114 -0.79 -9.65 0.41
CA ALA A 114 -1.55 -10.87 0.70
C ALA A 114 -0.75 -11.94 1.45
N THR A 115 0.56 -12.08 1.19
CA THR A 115 1.42 -13.01 1.92
C THR A 115 1.67 -12.59 3.35
N LEU A 116 1.70 -11.27 3.62
CA LEU A 116 1.83 -10.74 4.99
C LEU A 116 0.53 -10.93 5.79
N TYR A 117 -0.61 -10.93 5.10
CA TYR A 117 -1.94 -10.87 5.72
C TYR A 117 -2.90 -11.92 5.14
N PRO A 118 -2.57 -13.22 5.25
CA PRO A 118 -3.40 -14.28 4.69
C PRO A 118 -4.81 -14.26 5.27
N GLY A 119 -5.83 -14.43 4.42
CA GLY A 119 -7.23 -14.45 4.84
C GLY A 119 -7.83 -13.12 5.33
N ARG A 120 -7.02 -12.07 5.51
CA ARG A 120 -7.51 -10.75 5.98
C ARG A 120 -8.43 -10.12 4.93
N ARG A 121 -9.39 -9.32 5.41
CA ARG A 121 -10.20 -8.47 4.52
C ARG A 121 -9.30 -7.42 3.90
N TYR A 122 -9.64 -6.98 2.70
CA TYR A 122 -8.99 -5.83 2.10
C TYR A 122 -10.00 -4.86 1.49
N ILE A 123 -9.60 -3.60 1.40
CA ILE A 123 -10.30 -2.56 0.64
C ILE A 123 -9.27 -1.79 -0.20
N LEU A 124 -9.58 -1.56 -1.49
CA LEU A 124 -8.75 -0.75 -2.38
C LEU A 124 -9.27 0.68 -2.41
N ASN A 125 -8.50 1.61 -1.85
CA ASN A 125 -8.71 3.01 -2.14
C ASN A 125 -8.08 3.35 -3.49
N ARG A 126 -8.89 3.82 -4.43
CA ARG A 126 -8.40 4.32 -5.72
C ARG A 126 -8.41 5.83 -5.65
N PHE A 127 -7.25 6.41 -5.38
CA PHE A 127 -7.10 7.86 -5.25
C PHE A 127 -7.73 8.59 -6.44
N GLY A 128 -8.56 9.60 -6.16
CA GLY A 128 -9.26 10.39 -7.18
C GLY A 128 -10.48 9.72 -7.81
N ARG A 129 -10.88 8.52 -7.39
CA ARG A 129 -12.15 7.89 -7.80
C ARG A 129 -13.11 7.83 -6.64
N THR A 130 -14.23 8.53 -6.77
CA THR A 130 -15.35 8.42 -5.84
C THR A 130 -16.21 7.20 -6.19
N GLY A 131 -16.91 6.64 -5.20
CA GLY A 131 -17.85 5.53 -5.37
C GLY A 131 -17.38 4.23 -4.73
N ARG A 132 -17.86 3.10 -5.25
CA ARG A 132 -17.65 1.79 -4.61
C ARG A 132 -16.17 1.39 -4.65
N HIS A 133 -15.57 1.29 -3.47
CA HIS A 133 -14.24 0.72 -3.30
C HIS A 133 -14.26 -0.79 -3.52
N PRO A 134 -13.34 -1.37 -4.33
CA PRO A 134 -13.19 -2.80 -4.43
C PRO A 134 -12.82 -3.40 -3.06
N THR A 135 -13.60 -4.38 -2.61
CA THR A 135 -13.37 -5.10 -1.37
C THR A 135 -13.20 -6.60 -1.63
N GLY A 136 -12.61 -7.31 -0.68
CA GLY A 136 -12.47 -8.75 -0.76
C GLY A 136 -11.75 -9.34 0.43
N ARG A 137 -11.27 -10.57 0.27
CA ARG A 137 -10.37 -11.23 1.23
C ARG A 137 -9.16 -11.74 0.49
N PHE A 138 -7.99 -11.59 1.09
CA PHE A 138 -6.81 -12.26 0.59
C PHE A 138 -6.97 -13.78 0.70
N PRO A 139 -6.33 -14.55 -0.21
CA PRO A 139 -6.29 -15.99 -0.07
C PRO A 139 -5.79 -16.40 1.32
N ALA A 140 -6.34 -17.49 1.87
CA ALA A 140 -5.77 -18.10 3.06
C ALA A 140 -4.34 -18.58 2.77
N SER A 141 -3.50 -18.63 3.79
CA SER A 141 -2.16 -19.23 3.69
C SER A 141 -2.32 -20.68 3.26
N ARG A 142 -1.62 -21.08 2.20
CA ARG A 142 -1.52 -22.51 1.86
C ARG A 142 -0.70 -23.19 2.95
N PRO A 143 -1.19 -24.29 3.55
CA PRO A 143 -0.38 -25.05 4.49
C PRO A 143 0.91 -25.53 3.80
N GLY A 144 2.06 -25.26 4.41
CA GLY A 144 3.37 -25.76 3.95
C GLY A 144 4.25 -24.79 3.13
N VAL A 145 3.84 -23.54 2.89
CA VAL A 145 4.72 -22.54 2.25
C VAL A 145 5.19 -21.53 3.30
N PRO A 146 6.48 -21.51 3.69
CA PRO A 146 6.97 -20.53 4.65
C PRO A 146 6.84 -19.10 4.11
N SER A 147 6.42 -18.19 4.98
CA SER A 147 6.34 -16.76 4.69
C SER A 147 7.75 -16.20 4.50
N THR A 148 8.14 -15.91 3.26
CA THR A 148 9.39 -15.21 2.95
C THR A 148 9.18 -13.70 3.03
N ALA A 149 8.91 -13.21 4.23
CA ALA A 149 8.96 -11.78 4.53
C ALA A 149 10.16 -11.54 5.46
N GLY A 150 11.29 -11.19 4.86
CA GLY A 150 12.47 -10.62 5.51
C GLY A 150 12.75 -9.24 4.93
#